data_AF-A0A1Y2Q731-F1
#
_entry.id   AF-A0A1Y2Q731-F1
#
_cell.length_a   1.000
_cell.length_b   1.000
_cell.length_c   1.000
_cell.angle_alpha   90.00
_cell.angle_beta   90.00
_cell.angle_gamma   90.00
#
_symmetry.space_group_name_H-M   'P 1'
#
loop_
_entity.id
_entity.type
_entity.pdbx_description
1 polymer ?
#
loop_
_entity_poly.entity_id
_entity_poly.type
_entity_poly.pdbx_seq_one_letter_code
_entity_poly.pdbx_strand_id
1 'polypeptide(L)'
;MQRFLQLALDFLGGPDPLPKPSAPRPEPDAHAPPALPMDDVFQPATWHHPRANRHIRLRHCEVAYEFKRARRRTIGLSVGPDGLTVSAPRWTPVAEVEALLHDRAGWVLEKLQAARERRTTLDQARIGWADGATFDVLGQPVRLLLDPTHAYGGRSARHAQFEAPQTPGEPAVLRLGLPHQATEAQIRDAAQAWLMRRAEAVFTERLQHFAPQLGVQWSRLRLSSAGTRWGSATADGTIRLNWRLIFLSMEMVDYVVVHELSHLRHMDHSPRFWDVVASVMPDHRERRQALRQVAMPPDA
;
A
#
# COMPACT_ATOMS: atom_id res chain seq x y z
N MET A 1 27.13 -35.69 -1.54
CA MET A 1 28.38 -36.08 -0.85
C MET A 1 29.30 -34.88 -0.88
N GLN A 2 29.46 -34.22 0.28
CA GLN A 2 30.74 -34.12 0.99
C GLN A 2 31.76 -33.24 0.23
N ARG A 3 31.94 -31.99 0.70
CA ARG A 3 33.04 -31.57 1.59
C ARG A 3 34.31 -31.30 0.77
N PHE A 4 34.66 -30.04 0.55
CA PHE A 4 35.42 -29.16 1.46
C PHE A 4 36.85 -29.03 0.91
N LEU A 5 37.37 -27.80 0.97
CA LEU A 5 38.80 -27.44 1.12
C LEU A 5 39.66 -27.54 -0.15
N GLN A 6 40.62 -26.66 -0.42
CA GLN A 6 41.06 -25.36 0.12
C GLN A 6 42.41 -25.11 -0.59
N LEU A 7 42.82 -23.84 -0.75
CA LEU A 7 44.22 -23.38 -0.84
C LEU A 7 44.99 -23.84 -2.10
N ALA A 8 45.95 -23.12 -2.67
CA ALA A 8 46.54 -21.79 -2.53
C ALA A 8 47.53 -21.69 -3.71
N LEU A 9 47.84 -20.49 -4.22
CA LEU A 9 49.19 -20.11 -4.65
C LEU A 9 49.20 -18.65 -5.13
N ASP A 10 49.79 -17.82 -4.28
CA ASP A 10 50.33 -16.50 -4.56
C ASP A 10 51.43 -16.57 -5.62
N PHE A 11 51.56 -15.55 -6.49
CA PHE A 11 52.88 -14.93 -6.75
C PHE A 11 52.81 -13.63 -7.59
N LEU A 12 53.64 -12.66 -7.17
CA LEU A 12 54.06 -11.38 -7.81
C LEU A 12 53.11 -10.19 -7.57
N GLY A 13 53.32 -9.26 -6.62
CA GLY A 13 54.58 -8.74 -6.08
C GLY A 13 55.01 -7.48 -6.85
N GLY A 14 54.56 -6.30 -6.39
CA GLY A 14 54.98 -4.98 -6.83
C GLY A 14 54.90 -3.98 -5.67
N PRO A 15 55.80 -2.99 -5.57
CA PRO A 15 56.20 -2.35 -4.31
C PRO A 15 55.20 -1.32 -3.76
N ASP A 16 55.11 -1.28 -2.42
CA ASP A 16 54.31 -0.36 -1.60
C ASP A 16 54.75 1.11 -1.76
N PRO A 17 53.81 2.06 -1.86
CA PRO A 17 54.10 3.48 -1.69
C PRO A 17 54.19 3.87 -0.21
N LEU A 18 55.13 4.76 0.08
CA LEU A 18 55.48 5.31 1.40
C LEU A 18 54.29 5.87 2.21
N PRO A 19 54.35 5.84 3.57
CA PRO A 19 53.26 6.28 4.44
C PRO A 19 53.07 7.81 4.43
N LYS A 20 51.82 8.25 4.34
CA LYS A 20 51.42 9.66 4.53
C LYS A 20 51.35 10.00 6.04
N PRO A 21 51.72 11.23 6.45
CA PRO A 21 51.64 11.66 7.85
C PRO A 21 50.19 11.72 8.35
N SER A 22 49.94 11.18 9.55
CA SER A 22 48.66 11.18 10.24
C SER A 22 48.30 12.58 10.76
N ALA A 23 47.08 13.05 10.47
CA ALA A 23 46.51 14.24 11.09
C ALA A 23 46.36 14.05 12.62
N PRO A 24 46.48 15.13 13.43
CA PRO A 24 46.31 15.04 14.88
C PRO A 24 44.87 14.64 15.24
N ARG A 25 44.77 13.73 16.22
CA ARG A 25 43.51 13.25 16.78
C ARG A 25 42.84 14.41 17.54
N PRO A 26 41.56 14.75 17.29
CA PRO A 26 40.88 15.76 18.09
C PRO A 26 40.76 15.24 19.53
N GLU A 27 41.13 16.07 20.49
CA GLU A 27 40.88 15.81 21.91
C GLU A 27 39.36 15.73 22.15
N PRO A 28 38.88 14.79 22.99
CA PRO A 28 37.45 14.68 23.26
C PRO A 28 36.97 15.89 24.06
N ASP A 29 35.94 16.58 23.55
CA ASP A 29 35.21 17.63 24.25
C ASP A 29 34.76 17.14 25.63
N ALA A 30 35.25 17.79 26.70
CA ALA A 30 34.94 17.48 28.09
C ALA A 30 33.50 17.88 28.51
N HIS A 31 32.59 18.07 27.54
CA HIS A 31 31.20 18.46 27.77
C HIS A 31 30.18 17.75 26.87
N ALA A 32 30.56 16.65 26.22
CA ALA A 32 29.57 15.77 25.61
C ALA A 32 28.71 15.12 26.71
N PRO A 33 27.36 15.14 26.62
CA PRO A 33 26.53 14.34 27.50
C PRO A 33 26.99 12.87 27.39
N PRO A 34 26.98 12.10 28.50
CA PRO A 34 27.51 10.74 28.47
C PRO A 34 26.83 9.95 27.36
N ALA A 35 27.64 9.28 26.54
CA ALA A 35 27.15 8.37 25.52
C ALA A 35 26.20 7.38 26.21
N LEU A 36 24.93 7.39 25.78
CA LEU A 36 23.91 6.52 26.35
C LEU A 36 24.39 5.05 26.23
N PRO A 37 24.22 4.23 27.27
CA PRO A 37 24.54 2.81 27.21
C PRO A 37 23.89 2.18 25.98
N MET A 38 24.57 1.22 25.34
CA MET A 38 24.07 0.54 24.13
C MET A 38 22.68 -0.11 24.30
N ASP A 39 22.24 -0.35 25.54
CA ASP A 39 20.90 -0.85 25.86
C ASP A 39 19.79 0.19 25.58
N ASP A 40 20.09 1.50 25.58
CA ASP A 40 19.14 2.57 25.29
C ASP A 40 18.98 2.85 23.77
N VAL A 41 19.82 2.23 22.92
CA VAL A 41 19.76 2.36 21.45
C VAL A 41 18.78 1.35 20.84
N PHE A 42 18.42 0.29 21.56
CA PHE A 42 17.32 -0.60 21.19
C PHE A 42 16.06 -0.18 21.93
N GLN A 43 15.35 0.84 21.45
CA GLN A 43 13.97 1.01 21.87
C GLN A 43 13.21 -0.27 21.46
N PRO A 44 12.73 -1.11 22.41
CA PRO A 44 11.87 -2.22 22.05
C PRO A 44 10.68 -1.61 21.35
N ALA A 45 10.43 -1.95 20.07
CA ALA A 45 9.38 -1.34 19.27
C ALA A 45 8.10 -1.21 20.10
N THR A 46 7.80 0.01 20.57
CA THR A 46 6.65 0.26 21.43
C THR A 46 5.43 0.33 20.53
N TRP A 47 4.55 -0.66 20.65
CA TRP A 47 3.32 -0.71 19.89
C TRP A 47 2.23 -0.05 20.71
N HIS A 48 1.68 1.08 20.25
CA HIS A 48 0.71 1.85 21.04
C HIS A 48 -0.63 1.98 20.34
N HIS A 49 -1.67 1.42 20.96
CA HIS A 49 -3.05 1.66 20.56
C HIS A 49 -3.59 2.98 21.14
N PRO A 50 -4.23 3.88 20.36
CA PRO A 50 -4.71 5.18 20.85
C PRO A 50 -5.65 5.10 22.06
N ARG A 51 -6.45 4.02 22.12
CA ARG A 51 -7.33 3.69 23.26
C ARG A 51 -6.77 2.60 24.17
N ALA A 52 -5.45 2.46 24.23
CA ALA A 52 -4.81 1.47 25.08
C ALA A 52 -5.22 1.69 26.54
N ASN A 53 -5.62 0.62 27.20
CA ASN A 53 -5.92 0.61 28.63
C ASN A 53 -5.20 -0.53 29.36
N ARG A 54 -4.33 -1.25 28.63
CA ARG A 54 -3.47 -2.33 29.14
C ARG A 54 -2.18 -2.37 28.34
N HIS A 55 -1.15 -2.93 28.98
CA HIS A 55 0.16 -3.15 28.41
C HIS A 55 0.55 -4.61 28.65
N ILE A 56 1.26 -5.19 27.68
CA ILE A 56 1.83 -6.53 27.80
C ILE A 56 3.20 -6.56 27.13
N ARG A 57 4.13 -7.31 27.73
CA ARG A 57 5.43 -7.59 27.13
C ARG A 57 5.34 -8.88 26.32
N LEU A 58 5.37 -8.78 24.99
CA LEU A 58 5.40 -9.92 24.09
C LEU A 58 6.82 -10.10 23.57
N ARG A 59 7.50 -11.16 24.04
CA ARG A 59 8.94 -11.37 23.80
C ARG A 59 9.73 -10.16 24.30
N HIS A 60 10.40 -9.44 23.40
CA HIS A 60 11.18 -8.23 23.70
C HIS A 60 10.44 -6.94 23.32
N CYS A 61 9.15 -7.00 22.94
CA CYS A 61 8.38 -5.84 22.54
C CYS A 61 7.33 -5.48 23.61
N GLU A 62 7.19 -4.19 23.88
CA GLU A 62 6.10 -3.67 24.70
C GLU A 62 4.91 -3.31 23.81
N VAL A 63 3.73 -3.84 24.15
CA VAL A 63 2.50 -3.64 23.39
C VAL A 63 1.43 -3.04 24.31
N ALA A 64 1.09 -1.78 24.08
CA ALA A 64 -0.09 -1.12 24.63
C ALA A 64 -1.31 -1.42 23.73
N TYR A 65 -2.35 -2.02 24.30
CA TYR A 65 -3.49 -2.51 23.55
C TYR A 65 -4.82 -2.08 24.16
N GLU A 66 -5.84 -1.96 23.31
CA GLU A 66 -7.20 -1.73 23.78
C GLU A 66 -7.83 -3.04 24.23
N PHE A 67 -8.17 -3.14 25.51
CA PHE A 67 -8.89 -4.25 26.08
C PHE A 67 -10.36 -3.91 26.32
N LYS A 68 -11.25 -4.74 25.78
CA LYS A 68 -12.70 -4.58 25.91
C LYS A 68 -13.38 -5.86 26.40
N ARG A 69 -14.37 -5.68 27.27
CA ARG A 69 -15.32 -6.76 27.62
C ARG A 69 -16.52 -6.70 26.70
N ALA A 70 -16.87 -7.82 26.09
CA ALA A 70 -17.98 -7.92 25.14
C ALA A 70 -18.88 -9.14 25.42
N ARG A 71 -20.12 -9.12 24.93
CA ARG A 71 -21.03 -10.28 24.98
C ARG A 71 -20.63 -11.28 23.91
N ARG A 72 -19.62 -12.10 24.21
CA ARG A 72 -19.05 -13.10 23.28
C ARG A 72 -18.69 -14.38 24.01
N ARG A 73 -18.53 -15.47 23.25
CA ARG A 73 -18.20 -16.82 23.78
C ARG A 73 -16.70 -17.09 23.90
N THR A 74 -15.87 -16.45 23.09
CA THR A 74 -14.41 -16.68 23.00
C THR A 74 -13.62 -15.39 23.21
N ILE A 75 -12.31 -15.44 23.41
CA ILE A 75 -11.41 -14.27 23.30
C ILE A 75 -11.10 -14.01 21.81
N GLY A 76 -10.89 -12.76 21.41
CA GLY A 76 -10.51 -12.46 20.03
C GLY A 76 -9.58 -11.28 19.96
N LEU A 77 -8.63 -11.42 19.04
CA LEU A 77 -7.54 -10.51 18.79
C LEU A 77 -7.77 -9.88 17.41
N SER A 78 -7.65 -8.57 17.33
CA SER A 78 -7.68 -7.83 16.06
C SER A 78 -6.48 -6.90 16.04
N VAL A 79 -5.74 -6.88 14.92
CA VAL A 79 -4.65 -5.93 14.70
C VAL A 79 -5.05 -5.04 13.54
N GLY A 80 -5.32 -3.77 13.84
CA GLY A 80 -5.76 -2.75 12.89
C GLY A 80 -4.73 -1.63 12.70
N PRO A 81 -5.10 -0.55 12.00
CA PRO A 81 -4.26 0.65 11.84
C PRO A 81 -3.86 1.26 13.18
N ASP A 82 -4.78 1.18 14.14
CA ASP A 82 -4.64 1.66 15.51
C ASP A 82 -3.85 0.69 16.40
N GLY A 83 -3.39 -0.47 15.91
CA GLY A 83 -2.69 -1.46 16.71
C GLY A 83 -3.59 -2.59 17.23
N LEU A 84 -3.21 -3.19 18.36
CA LEU A 84 -3.87 -4.39 18.91
C LEU A 84 -5.13 -4.02 19.71
N THR A 85 -6.24 -4.67 19.36
CA THR A 85 -7.48 -4.69 20.16
C THR A 85 -7.79 -6.11 20.61
N VAL A 86 -8.10 -6.27 21.89
CA VAL A 86 -8.46 -7.54 22.51
C VAL A 86 -9.85 -7.44 23.09
N SER A 87 -10.76 -8.28 22.61
CA SER A 87 -12.13 -8.37 23.14
C SER A 87 -12.33 -9.70 23.84
N ALA A 88 -12.72 -9.69 25.11
CA ALA A 88 -12.92 -10.90 25.90
C ALA A 88 -14.36 -10.98 26.48
N PRO A 89 -14.88 -12.19 26.74
CA PRO A 89 -16.12 -12.36 27.51
C PRO A 89 -16.02 -11.69 28.89
N ARG A 90 -17.17 -11.33 29.47
CA ARG A 90 -17.22 -10.68 30.80
C ARG A 90 -16.64 -11.54 31.92
N TRP A 91 -16.71 -12.86 31.78
CA TRP A 91 -16.33 -13.86 32.79
C TRP A 91 -14.88 -14.34 32.65
N THR A 92 -14.23 -14.12 31.52
CA THR A 92 -12.86 -14.59 31.25
C THR A 92 -11.85 -13.81 32.10
N PRO A 93 -11.03 -14.45 32.95
CA PRO A 93 -9.98 -13.77 33.70
C PRO A 93 -8.98 -13.07 32.79
N VAL A 94 -8.37 -11.98 33.26
CA VAL A 94 -7.34 -11.26 32.49
C VAL A 94 -6.12 -12.16 32.25
N ALA A 95 -5.73 -12.96 33.24
CA ALA A 95 -4.60 -13.89 33.10
C ALA A 95 -4.75 -14.86 31.92
N GLU A 96 -5.97 -15.32 31.64
CA GLU A 96 -6.25 -16.19 30.49
C GLU A 96 -6.09 -15.43 29.15
N VAL A 97 -6.46 -14.14 29.13
CA VAL A 97 -6.25 -13.26 27.98
C VAL A 97 -4.76 -13.04 27.72
N GLU A 98 -3.98 -12.79 28.78
CA GLU A 98 -2.54 -12.59 28.69
C GLU A 98 -1.82 -13.87 28.27
N ALA A 99 -2.22 -15.02 28.80
CA ALA A 99 -1.72 -16.33 28.38
C ALA A 99 -1.95 -16.58 26.87
N LEU A 100 -3.15 -16.25 26.36
CA LEU A 100 -3.43 -16.34 24.93
C LEU A 100 -2.57 -15.38 24.10
N LEU A 101 -2.33 -14.16 24.58
CA LEU A 101 -1.46 -13.19 23.91
C LEU A 101 -0.01 -13.67 23.85
N HIS A 102 0.48 -14.31 24.91
CA HIS A 102 1.81 -14.95 24.91
C HIS A 102 1.89 -16.12 23.93
N ASP A 103 0.89 -17.01 23.92
CA ASP A 103 0.79 -18.12 22.95
C ASP A 103 0.80 -17.61 21.50
N ARG A 104 0.11 -16.49 21.25
CA ARG A 104 0.01 -15.86 19.93
C ARG A 104 1.02 -14.74 19.69
N ALA A 105 2.06 -14.61 20.51
CA ALA A 105 2.99 -13.49 20.47
C ALA A 105 3.63 -13.30 19.08
N GLY A 106 4.06 -14.40 18.43
CA GLY A 106 4.65 -14.34 17.09
C GLY A 106 3.67 -13.76 16.06
N TRP A 107 2.43 -14.23 16.06
CA TRP A 107 1.38 -13.74 15.15
C TRP A 107 1.03 -12.27 15.41
N VAL A 108 0.91 -11.86 16.69
CA VAL A 108 0.59 -10.47 17.04
C VAL A 108 1.68 -9.53 16.54
N LEU A 109 2.95 -9.85 16.81
CA LEU A 109 4.08 -9.02 16.42
C LEU A 109 4.25 -8.96 14.89
N GLU A 110 4.09 -10.09 14.19
CA GLU A 110 4.10 -10.12 12.71
C GLU A 110 3.01 -9.19 12.13
N LYS A 111 1.79 -9.23 12.68
CA LYS A 111 0.69 -8.38 12.19
C LYS A 111 0.89 -6.90 12.52
N LEU A 112 1.46 -6.58 13.67
CA LEU A 112 1.80 -5.21 14.05
C LEU A 112 2.90 -4.64 13.14
N GLN A 113 3.94 -5.42 12.88
CA GLN A 113 5.01 -5.07 11.96
C GLN A 113 4.48 -4.86 10.54
N ALA A 114 3.71 -5.81 10.02
CA ALA A 114 3.08 -5.68 8.70
C ALA A 114 2.08 -4.49 8.63
N ALA A 115 1.45 -4.09 9.74
CA ALA A 115 0.62 -2.89 9.78
C ALA A 115 1.46 -1.60 9.73
N ARG A 116 2.60 -1.55 10.44
CA ARG A 116 3.52 -0.41 10.41
C ARG A 116 4.21 -0.26 9.06
N GLU A 117 4.69 -1.35 8.48
CA GLU A 117 5.28 -1.35 7.14
C GLU A 117 4.27 -0.84 6.12
N ARG A 118 3.03 -1.35 6.14
CA ARG A 118 1.94 -0.81 5.31
C ARG A 118 1.74 0.70 5.53
N ARG A 119 1.74 1.19 6.77
CA ARG A 119 1.59 2.63 7.06
C ARG A 119 2.76 3.44 6.50
N THR A 120 3.99 3.00 6.71
CA THR A 120 5.18 3.67 6.18
C THR A 120 5.19 3.68 4.65
N THR A 121 4.84 2.58 4.01
CA THR A 121 4.65 2.51 2.55
C THR A 121 3.57 3.46 2.06
N LEU A 122 2.43 3.55 2.77
CA LEU A 122 1.35 4.47 2.42
C LEU A 122 1.76 5.94 2.58
N ASP A 123 2.46 6.30 3.65
CA ASP A 123 2.95 7.65 3.90
C ASP A 123 3.99 8.06 2.84
N GLN A 124 4.88 7.13 2.45
CA GLN A 124 5.85 7.33 1.36
C GLN A 124 5.19 7.35 -0.03
N ALA A 125 4.02 6.73 -0.19
CA ALA A 125 3.26 6.73 -1.45
C ALA A 125 2.33 7.95 -1.61
N ARG A 126 2.29 8.89 -0.64
CA ARG A 126 1.58 10.16 -0.82
C ARG A 126 2.23 10.96 -1.94
N ILE A 127 1.46 11.22 -2.99
CA ILE A 127 1.90 12.05 -4.12
C ILE A 127 1.94 13.50 -3.63
N GLY A 128 3.13 14.10 -3.57
CA GLY A 128 3.27 15.54 -3.41
C GLY A 128 2.89 16.24 -4.72
N TRP A 129 1.71 16.87 -4.79
CA TRP A 129 1.18 17.41 -6.04
C TRP A 129 1.89 18.72 -6.42
N ALA A 130 2.89 18.61 -7.28
CA ALA A 130 3.69 19.73 -7.76
C ALA A 130 4.03 19.57 -9.25
N ASP A 131 4.49 20.66 -9.88
CA ASP A 131 5.07 20.60 -11.22
C ASP A 131 6.28 19.66 -11.23
N GLY A 132 6.28 18.69 -12.15
CA GLY A 132 7.28 17.63 -12.22
C GLY A 132 7.02 16.42 -11.33
N ALA A 133 5.93 16.38 -10.55
CA ALA A 133 5.58 15.22 -9.72
C ALA A 133 5.44 13.93 -10.56
N THR A 134 5.84 12.81 -9.97
CA THR A 134 5.77 11.49 -10.62
C THR A 134 4.88 10.54 -9.83
N PHE A 135 4.04 9.79 -10.52
CA PHE A 135 3.17 8.77 -9.95
C PHE A 135 2.84 7.70 -10.99
N ASP A 136 2.41 6.53 -10.54
CA ASP A 136 2.09 5.43 -11.46
C ASP A 136 0.65 5.48 -11.93
N VAL A 137 0.43 5.17 -13.21
CA VAL A 137 -0.89 4.94 -13.80
C VAL A 137 -0.82 3.62 -14.53
N LEU A 138 -1.61 2.64 -14.09
CA LEU A 138 -1.69 1.32 -14.72
C LEU A 138 -0.34 0.57 -14.78
N GLY A 139 0.53 0.83 -13.80
CA GLY A 139 1.89 0.29 -13.72
C GLY A 139 2.90 1.00 -14.63
N GLN A 140 2.54 2.16 -15.19
CA GLN A 140 3.45 3.01 -15.98
C GLN A 140 3.69 4.33 -15.24
N PRO A 141 4.96 4.77 -15.11
CA PRO A 141 5.25 6.05 -14.48
C PRO A 141 4.73 7.20 -15.35
N VAL A 142 4.10 8.17 -14.71
CA VAL A 142 3.58 9.40 -15.31
C VAL A 142 4.23 10.59 -14.63
N ARG A 143 4.76 11.51 -15.44
CA ARG A 143 5.25 12.81 -14.99
C ARG A 143 4.20 13.89 -15.25
N LEU A 144 3.84 14.62 -14.21
CA LEU A 144 2.95 15.77 -14.29
C LEU A 144 3.73 17.03 -14.65
N LEU A 145 3.26 17.79 -15.65
CA LEU A 145 3.80 19.09 -16.00
C LEU A 145 2.69 20.15 -16.02
N LEU A 146 2.97 21.35 -15.54
CA LEU A 146 2.05 22.49 -15.69
C LEU A 146 2.27 23.17 -17.04
N ASP A 147 1.16 23.50 -17.70
CA ASP A 147 1.16 24.19 -18.98
C ASP A 147 0.26 25.44 -18.92
N PRO A 148 0.85 26.64 -18.69
CA PRO A 148 0.09 27.87 -18.59
C PRO A 148 -0.51 28.33 -19.92
N THR A 149 -0.02 27.82 -21.06
CA THR A 149 -0.51 28.25 -22.38
C THR A 149 -1.96 27.84 -22.63
N HIS A 150 -2.42 26.80 -21.93
CA HIS A 150 -3.78 26.29 -21.97
C HIS A 150 -4.69 26.87 -20.86
N ALA A 151 -4.21 27.83 -20.06
CA ALA A 151 -4.98 28.45 -18.98
C ALA A 151 -5.83 29.66 -19.43
N TYR A 152 -5.57 30.23 -20.61
CA TYR A 152 -6.21 31.48 -21.07
C TYR A 152 -7.42 31.21 -21.99
N GLY A 153 -8.52 30.73 -21.41
CA GLY A 153 -9.79 30.55 -22.10
C GLY A 153 -10.92 30.27 -21.11
N GLY A 154 -11.83 31.24 -20.95
CA GLY A 154 -12.86 31.22 -19.91
C GLY A 154 -13.67 29.92 -19.81
N ARG A 155 -13.93 29.52 -18.56
CA ARG A 155 -14.89 28.47 -18.11
C ARG A 155 -14.54 27.00 -18.33
N SER A 156 -13.27 26.62 -18.48
CA SER A 156 -12.87 25.23 -18.21
C SER A 156 -11.42 25.08 -17.78
N ALA A 157 -11.24 24.71 -16.52
CA ALA A 157 -10.00 24.16 -15.96
C ALA A 157 -9.60 22.79 -16.57
N ARG A 158 -9.71 22.58 -17.91
CA ARG A 158 -9.90 21.21 -18.44
C ARG A 158 -9.09 20.79 -19.67
N HIS A 159 -8.08 21.51 -20.11
CA HIS A 159 -7.13 20.91 -21.06
C HIS A 159 -6.05 20.16 -20.28
N ALA A 160 -6.36 18.91 -19.96
CA ALA A 160 -5.37 17.93 -19.56
C ALA A 160 -4.97 17.14 -20.81
N GLN A 161 -3.70 17.15 -21.17
CA GLN A 161 -3.17 16.40 -22.31
C GLN A 161 -2.29 15.27 -21.79
N PHE A 162 -2.49 14.08 -22.34
CA PHE A 162 -1.70 12.91 -21.98
C PHE A 162 -0.90 12.44 -23.18
N GLU A 163 0.41 12.40 -23.02
CA GLU A 163 1.36 11.93 -24.02
C GLU A 163 1.89 10.57 -23.56
N ALA A 164 1.67 9.54 -24.37
CA ALA A 164 2.23 8.22 -24.13
C ALA A 164 3.77 8.27 -24.27
N PRO A 165 4.51 7.39 -23.58
CA PRO A 165 5.96 7.35 -23.70
C PRO A 165 6.35 7.02 -25.15
N GLN A 166 7.34 7.73 -25.67
CA GLN A 166 7.81 7.56 -27.05
C GLN A 166 8.81 6.40 -27.14
N THR A 167 9.55 6.14 -26.07
CA THR A 167 10.49 5.03 -25.98
C THR A 167 10.25 4.17 -24.73
N PRO A 168 10.61 2.87 -24.76
CA PRO A 168 10.52 2.02 -23.59
C PRO A 168 11.38 2.55 -22.43
N GLY A 169 10.78 2.73 -21.26
CA GLY A 169 11.46 3.18 -20.04
C GLY A 169 11.33 4.69 -19.75
N GLU A 170 10.80 5.49 -20.68
CA GLU A 170 10.42 6.87 -20.39
C GLU A 170 9.05 6.94 -19.70
N PRO A 171 8.84 7.92 -18.80
CA PRO A 171 7.52 8.15 -18.23
C PRO A 171 6.58 8.78 -19.27
N ALA A 172 5.30 8.44 -19.19
CA ALA A 172 4.26 9.21 -19.89
C ALA A 172 4.20 10.64 -19.31
N VAL A 173 3.68 11.60 -20.08
CA VAL A 173 3.56 12.99 -19.62
C VAL A 173 2.08 13.38 -19.52
N LEU A 174 1.68 13.87 -18.35
CA LEU A 174 0.39 14.52 -18.13
C LEU A 174 0.60 16.03 -18.02
N ARG A 175 0.16 16.79 -19.03
CA ARG A 175 0.16 18.25 -18.99
C ARG A 175 -1.17 18.76 -18.45
N LEU A 176 -1.13 19.60 -17.42
CA LEU A 176 -2.31 20.25 -16.87
C LEU A 176 -2.30 21.74 -17.24
N GLY A 177 -3.39 22.22 -17.83
CA GLY A 177 -3.62 23.64 -18.15
C GLY A 177 -3.75 24.52 -16.90
N LEU A 178 -2.66 24.74 -16.19
CA LEU A 178 -2.56 25.48 -14.94
C LEU A 178 -1.35 26.42 -14.97
N PRO A 179 -1.40 27.57 -14.28
CA PRO A 179 -0.26 28.46 -14.16
C PRO A 179 0.86 27.83 -13.30
N HIS A 180 2.12 28.20 -13.53
CA HIS A 180 3.25 27.66 -12.74
C HIS A 180 3.16 27.99 -11.24
N GLN A 181 2.47 29.07 -10.88
CA GLN A 181 2.19 29.43 -9.49
C GLN A 181 0.94 28.74 -8.90
N ALA A 182 0.39 27.71 -9.56
CA ALA A 182 -0.73 26.95 -9.03
C ALA A 182 -0.36 26.30 -7.70
N THR A 183 -1.28 26.39 -6.73
CA THR A 183 -1.13 25.75 -5.43
C THR A 183 -1.22 24.23 -5.54
N GLU A 184 -0.62 23.51 -4.60
CA GLU A 184 -0.71 22.05 -4.50
C GLU A 184 -2.16 21.54 -4.57
N ALA A 185 -3.09 22.21 -3.90
CA ALA A 185 -4.52 21.87 -3.94
C ALA A 185 -5.12 21.99 -5.35
N GLN A 186 -4.79 23.04 -6.11
CA GLN A 186 -5.27 23.21 -7.48
C GLN A 186 -4.68 22.15 -8.42
N ILE A 187 -3.41 21.81 -8.25
CA ILE A 187 -2.73 20.76 -9.03
C ILE A 187 -3.37 19.40 -8.73
N ARG A 188 -3.56 19.08 -7.44
CA ARG A 188 -4.25 17.86 -6.99
C ARG A 188 -5.63 17.75 -7.59
N ASP A 189 -6.45 18.79 -7.47
CA ASP A 189 -7.86 18.74 -7.91
C ASP A 189 -7.94 18.53 -9.44
N ALA A 190 -7.06 19.18 -10.21
CA ALA A 190 -6.98 19.00 -11.66
C ALA A 190 -6.48 17.59 -12.04
N ALA A 191 -5.43 17.10 -11.37
CA ALA A 191 -4.88 15.77 -11.59
C ALA A 191 -5.89 14.68 -11.22
N GLN A 192 -6.57 14.79 -10.08
CA GLN A 192 -7.61 13.87 -9.64
C GLN A 192 -8.78 13.87 -10.63
N ALA A 193 -9.21 15.04 -11.11
CA ALA A 193 -10.27 15.11 -12.12
C ALA A 193 -9.89 14.38 -13.42
N TRP A 194 -8.62 14.48 -13.86
CA TRP A 194 -8.12 13.70 -14.99
C TRP A 194 -8.06 12.19 -14.69
N LEU A 195 -7.50 11.81 -13.54
CA LEU A 195 -7.38 10.42 -13.10
C LEU A 195 -8.74 9.73 -13.00
N MET A 196 -9.76 10.40 -12.48
CA MET A 196 -11.12 9.87 -12.41
C MET A 196 -11.72 9.65 -13.80
N ARG A 197 -11.53 10.58 -14.74
CA ARG A 197 -11.98 10.38 -16.14
C ARG A 197 -11.25 9.22 -16.81
N ARG A 198 -9.93 9.12 -16.60
CA ARG A 198 -9.12 8.01 -17.13
C ARG A 198 -9.55 6.68 -16.52
N ALA A 199 -9.79 6.63 -15.22
CA ALA A 199 -10.29 5.46 -14.51
C ALA A 199 -11.66 5.02 -15.04
N GLU A 200 -12.60 5.94 -15.22
CA GLU A 200 -13.93 5.64 -15.78
C GLU A 200 -13.82 5.03 -17.18
N ALA A 201 -13.01 5.61 -18.06
CA ALA A 201 -12.79 5.12 -19.41
C ALA A 201 -12.18 3.70 -19.40
N VAL A 202 -11.08 3.52 -18.65
CA VAL A 202 -10.38 2.23 -18.57
C VAL A 202 -11.28 1.16 -17.96
N PHE A 203 -11.93 1.44 -16.83
CA PHE A 203 -12.78 0.45 -16.18
C PHE A 203 -13.98 0.08 -17.04
N THR A 204 -14.55 1.03 -17.78
CA THR A 204 -15.62 0.75 -18.75
C THR A 204 -15.12 -0.19 -19.84
N GLU A 205 -13.95 0.07 -20.41
CA GLU A 205 -13.33 -0.80 -21.41
C GLU A 205 -13.12 -2.22 -20.86
N ARG A 206 -12.58 -2.36 -19.63
CA ARG A 206 -12.35 -3.66 -19.01
C ARG A 206 -13.65 -4.39 -18.69
N LEU A 207 -14.68 -3.67 -18.23
CA LEU A 207 -16.02 -4.23 -18.01
C LEU A 207 -16.64 -4.75 -19.32
N GLN A 208 -16.52 -3.99 -20.41
CA GLN A 208 -16.98 -4.39 -21.74
C GLN A 208 -16.21 -5.60 -22.27
N HIS A 209 -14.92 -5.70 -21.97
CA HIS A 209 -14.09 -6.83 -22.39
C HIS A 209 -14.45 -8.14 -21.67
N PHE A 210 -14.67 -8.11 -20.35
CA PHE A 210 -14.87 -9.33 -19.56
C PHE A 210 -16.34 -9.75 -19.39
N ALA A 211 -17.30 -8.83 -19.46
CA ALA A 211 -18.72 -9.17 -19.27
C ALA A 211 -19.23 -10.23 -20.27
N PRO A 212 -18.90 -10.17 -21.58
CA PRO A 212 -19.28 -11.21 -22.53
C PRO A 212 -18.66 -12.57 -22.22
N GLN A 213 -17.41 -12.61 -21.75
CA GLN A 213 -16.70 -13.85 -21.42
C GLN A 213 -17.34 -14.57 -20.22
N LEU A 214 -17.88 -13.81 -19.28
CA LEU A 214 -18.64 -14.32 -18.13
C LEU A 214 -20.13 -14.56 -18.44
N GLY A 215 -20.58 -14.16 -19.64
CA GLY A 215 -21.98 -14.21 -20.07
C GLY A 215 -22.92 -13.39 -19.17
N VAL A 216 -22.46 -12.24 -18.68
CA VAL A 216 -23.25 -11.33 -17.82
C VAL A 216 -23.49 -10.00 -18.51
N GLN A 217 -24.47 -9.25 -18.02
CA GLN A 217 -24.75 -7.88 -18.45
C GLN A 217 -24.73 -6.97 -17.21
N TRP A 218 -24.07 -5.82 -17.31
CA TRP A 218 -24.01 -4.82 -16.26
C TRP A 218 -24.77 -3.56 -16.71
N SER A 219 -25.31 -2.80 -15.75
CA SER A 219 -26.22 -1.68 -16.04
C SER A 219 -25.54 -0.32 -15.90
N ARG A 220 -24.65 -0.16 -14.92
CA ARG A 220 -23.95 1.10 -14.66
C ARG A 220 -22.62 0.89 -13.94
N LEU A 221 -21.61 1.65 -14.34
CA LEU A 221 -20.38 1.83 -13.58
C LEU A 221 -20.52 3.05 -12.66
N ARG A 222 -20.08 2.93 -11.40
CA ARG A 222 -19.88 4.05 -10.47
C ARG A 222 -18.46 4.04 -9.94
N LEU A 223 -17.78 5.18 -10.02
CA LEU A 223 -16.53 5.37 -9.30
C LEU A 223 -16.80 5.64 -7.81
N SER A 224 -15.88 5.19 -6.97
CA SER A 224 -15.92 5.39 -5.52
C SER A 224 -14.54 5.71 -4.96
N SER A 225 -14.51 6.26 -3.76
CA SER A 225 -13.30 6.56 -2.98
C SER A 225 -13.26 5.77 -1.66
N ALA A 226 -13.96 4.63 -1.59
CA ALA A 226 -14.13 3.88 -0.35
C ALA A 226 -12.79 3.34 0.19
N GLY A 227 -12.44 3.70 1.43
CA GLY A 227 -11.12 3.40 2.03
C GLY A 227 -10.83 1.92 2.37
N THR A 228 -11.82 1.02 2.24
CA THR A 228 -11.71 -0.37 2.75
C THR A 228 -11.90 -1.44 1.69
N ARG A 229 -12.24 -1.06 0.44
CA ARG A 229 -12.64 -2.00 -0.60
C ARG A 229 -12.37 -1.46 -2.00
N TRP A 230 -12.02 -2.38 -2.90
CA TRP A 230 -11.69 -2.06 -4.29
C TRP A 230 -12.91 -2.05 -5.22
N GLY A 231 -13.95 -2.85 -4.92
CA GLY A 231 -15.18 -2.87 -5.71
C GLY A 231 -16.39 -3.49 -5.00
N SER A 232 -17.58 -3.33 -5.58
CA SER A 232 -18.80 -4.15 -5.33
C SER A 232 -19.59 -4.27 -6.62
N ALA A 233 -20.37 -5.34 -6.71
CA ALA A 233 -21.56 -5.40 -7.55
C ALA A 233 -22.84 -5.46 -6.71
N THR A 234 -23.95 -5.06 -7.31
CA THR A 234 -25.31 -5.29 -6.80
C THR A 234 -26.12 -6.09 -7.82
N ALA A 235 -27.19 -6.73 -7.37
CA ALA A 235 -28.00 -7.62 -8.21
C ALA A 235 -28.73 -6.93 -9.37
N ASP A 236 -28.87 -5.60 -9.33
CA ASP A 236 -29.39 -4.75 -10.42
C ASP A 236 -28.36 -4.49 -11.53
N GLY A 237 -27.17 -5.08 -11.45
CA GLY A 237 -26.09 -4.90 -12.42
C GLY A 237 -25.26 -3.63 -12.22
N THR A 238 -25.44 -2.89 -11.12
CA THR A 238 -24.58 -1.74 -10.81
C THR A 238 -23.21 -2.25 -10.31
N ILE A 239 -22.15 -1.89 -11.02
CA ILE A 239 -20.77 -2.15 -10.62
C ILE A 239 -20.17 -0.86 -10.05
N ARG A 240 -19.60 -0.93 -8.85
CA ARG A 240 -18.89 0.19 -8.22
C ARG A 240 -17.43 -0.18 -8.04
N LEU A 241 -16.53 0.62 -8.60
CA LEU A 241 -15.08 0.42 -8.51
C LEU A 241 -14.42 1.61 -7.81
N ASN A 242 -13.36 1.36 -7.06
CA ASN A 242 -12.57 2.42 -6.45
C ASN A 242 -11.68 3.05 -7.52
N TRP A 243 -11.77 4.36 -7.73
CA TRP A 243 -11.01 5.05 -8.79
C TRP A 243 -9.50 4.89 -8.60
N ARG A 244 -9.02 4.69 -7.36
CA ARG A 244 -7.61 4.47 -7.03
C ARG A 244 -7.03 3.19 -7.59
N LEU A 245 -7.85 2.28 -8.12
CA LEU A 245 -7.36 1.15 -8.92
C LEU A 245 -6.51 1.61 -10.11
N ILE A 246 -6.70 2.85 -10.58
CA ILE A 246 -5.90 3.42 -11.67
C ILE A 246 -4.41 3.52 -11.35
N PHE A 247 -4.02 3.54 -10.06
CA PHE A 247 -2.61 3.53 -9.62
C PHE A 247 -1.99 2.13 -9.60
N LEU A 248 -2.79 1.07 -9.76
CA LEU A 248 -2.32 -0.31 -9.75
C LEU A 248 -2.07 -0.81 -11.17
N SER A 249 -1.38 -1.94 -11.33
CA SER A 249 -1.19 -2.54 -12.66
C SER A 249 -2.51 -2.91 -13.31
N MET A 250 -2.55 -2.93 -14.65
CA MET A 250 -3.72 -3.38 -15.42
C MET A 250 -4.20 -4.78 -14.98
N GLU A 251 -3.26 -5.65 -14.63
CA GLU A 251 -3.56 -7.01 -14.16
C GLU A 251 -4.39 -7.04 -12.87
N MET A 252 -4.14 -6.11 -11.96
CA MET A 252 -4.90 -5.96 -10.72
C MET A 252 -6.27 -5.35 -10.99
N VAL A 253 -6.35 -4.37 -11.90
CA VAL A 253 -7.63 -3.79 -12.37
C VAL A 253 -8.51 -4.90 -12.94
N ASP A 254 -7.96 -5.71 -13.85
CA ASP A 254 -8.65 -6.83 -14.49
C ASP A 254 -9.18 -7.84 -13.48
N TYR A 255 -8.37 -8.20 -12.49
CA TYR A 255 -8.80 -9.11 -11.43
C TYR A 255 -10.01 -8.55 -10.66
N VAL A 256 -9.98 -7.28 -10.27
CA VAL A 256 -11.11 -6.66 -9.56
C VAL A 256 -12.34 -6.60 -10.47
N VAL A 257 -12.18 -6.23 -11.74
CA VAL A 257 -13.29 -6.18 -12.71
C VAL A 257 -13.93 -7.56 -12.89
N VAL A 258 -13.14 -8.61 -13.11
CA VAL A 258 -13.64 -10.00 -13.21
C VAL A 258 -14.33 -10.43 -11.93
N HIS A 259 -13.77 -10.08 -10.76
CA HIS A 259 -14.37 -10.39 -9.46
C HIS A 259 -15.76 -9.76 -9.31
N GLU A 260 -15.89 -8.46 -9.58
CA GLU A 260 -17.16 -7.76 -9.46
C GLU A 260 -18.18 -8.23 -10.51
N LEU A 261 -17.77 -8.49 -11.75
CA LEU A 261 -18.69 -9.04 -12.76
C LEU A 261 -19.17 -10.45 -12.39
N SER A 262 -18.31 -11.28 -11.80
CA SER A 262 -18.67 -12.64 -11.35
C SER A 262 -19.76 -12.61 -10.29
N HIS A 263 -19.85 -11.53 -9.50
CA HIS A 263 -20.92 -11.38 -8.54
C HIS A 263 -22.31 -11.36 -9.18
N LEU A 264 -22.44 -10.92 -10.43
CA LEU A 264 -23.71 -10.95 -11.17
C LEU A 264 -24.24 -12.37 -11.44
N ARG A 265 -23.40 -13.40 -11.33
CA ARG A 265 -23.82 -14.81 -11.32
C ARG A 265 -24.09 -15.32 -9.91
N HIS A 266 -23.20 -14.99 -8.99
CA HIS A 266 -23.22 -15.48 -7.61
C HIS A 266 -22.86 -14.35 -6.63
N MET A 267 -23.84 -13.87 -5.86
CA MET A 267 -23.67 -12.74 -4.93
C MET A 267 -22.87 -13.07 -3.66
N ASP A 268 -22.41 -14.32 -3.53
CA ASP A 268 -21.55 -14.80 -2.45
C ASP A 268 -20.20 -15.26 -3.01
N HIS A 269 -19.25 -15.59 -2.12
CA HIS A 269 -17.94 -16.16 -2.50
C HIS A 269 -17.92 -17.69 -2.39
N SER A 270 -19.02 -18.36 -2.75
CA SER A 270 -19.13 -19.83 -2.77
C SER A 270 -18.15 -20.48 -3.77
N PRO A 271 -17.94 -21.81 -3.73
CA PRO A 271 -17.13 -22.50 -4.73
C PRO A 271 -17.56 -22.18 -6.17
N ARG A 272 -18.87 -22.09 -6.43
CA ARG A 272 -19.43 -21.74 -7.75
C ARG A 272 -19.01 -20.33 -8.21
N PHE A 273 -18.94 -19.36 -7.29
CA PHE A 273 -18.41 -18.04 -7.62
C PHE A 273 -16.96 -18.14 -8.09
N TRP A 274 -16.12 -18.91 -7.39
CA TRP A 274 -14.71 -19.05 -7.76
C TRP A 274 -14.53 -19.85 -9.05
N ASP A 275 -15.41 -20.80 -9.36
CA ASP A 275 -15.42 -21.48 -10.65
C ASP A 275 -15.69 -20.51 -11.82
N VAL A 276 -16.63 -19.57 -11.63
CA VAL A 276 -16.92 -18.49 -12.60
C VAL A 276 -15.73 -17.54 -12.77
N VAL A 277 -15.06 -17.15 -11.68
CA VAL A 277 -13.84 -16.34 -11.78
C VAL A 277 -12.74 -17.10 -12.54
N ALA A 278 -12.52 -18.36 -12.19
CA ALA A 278 -11.46 -19.19 -12.75
C ALA A 278 -11.69 -19.53 -14.24
N SER A 279 -12.94 -19.53 -14.72
CA SER A 279 -13.23 -19.81 -16.13
C SER A 279 -12.70 -18.74 -17.09
N VAL A 280 -12.49 -17.52 -16.60
CA VAL A 280 -11.93 -16.39 -17.38
C VAL A 280 -10.55 -15.98 -16.88
N MET A 281 -10.25 -16.20 -15.60
CA MET A 281 -8.98 -15.83 -14.97
C MET A 281 -8.41 -16.99 -14.13
N PRO A 282 -7.74 -17.98 -14.76
CA PRO A 282 -7.20 -19.15 -14.06
C PRO A 282 -6.18 -18.79 -12.96
N ASP A 283 -5.41 -17.73 -13.16
CA ASP A 283 -4.38 -17.20 -12.25
C ASP A 283 -4.94 -16.25 -11.15
N HIS A 284 -6.27 -16.20 -10.96
CA HIS A 284 -6.94 -15.29 -10.01
C HIS A 284 -6.40 -15.37 -8.57
N ARG A 285 -5.87 -16.52 -8.16
CA ARG A 285 -5.32 -16.71 -6.80
C ARG A 285 -4.06 -15.87 -6.58
N GLU A 286 -3.18 -15.83 -7.58
CA GLU A 286 -1.93 -15.07 -7.56
C GLU A 286 -2.24 -13.58 -7.59
N ARG A 287 -3.13 -13.14 -8.49
CA ARG A 287 -3.59 -11.74 -8.57
C ARG A 287 -4.26 -11.27 -7.28
N ARG A 288 -5.07 -12.11 -6.65
CA ARG A 288 -5.68 -11.83 -5.34
C ARG A 288 -4.62 -11.66 -4.24
N GLN A 289 -3.57 -12.48 -4.27
CA GLN A 289 -2.47 -12.37 -3.32
C GLN A 289 -1.68 -11.07 -3.53
N ALA A 290 -1.38 -10.72 -4.77
CA ALA A 290 -0.72 -9.47 -5.12
C ALA A 290 -1.55 -8.25 -4.66
N LEU A 291 -2.86 -8.24 -4.92
CA LEU A 291 -3.76 -7.16 -4.49
C LEU A 291 -3.84 -7.00 -2.96
N ARG A 292 -3.65 -8.07 -2.19
CA ARG A 292 -3.64 -8.02 -0.71
C ARG A 292 -2.38 -7.38 -0.13
N GLN A 293 -1.29 -7.40 -0.89
CA GLN A 293 -0.02 -6.77 -0.49
C GLN A 293 -0.03 -5.26 -0.77
N VAL A 294 -0.89 -4.82 -1.70
CA VAL A 294 -1.12 -3.41 -1.98
C VAL A 294 -1.91 -2.77 -0.85
N ALA A 295 -1.35 -1.70 -0.30
CA ALA A 295 -2.08 -0.81 0.58
C ALA A 295 -2.85 0.22 -0.27
N MET A 296 -4.11 0.49 0.08
CA MET A 296 -4.91 1.47 -0.67
C MET A 296 -4.27 2.85 -0.55
N PRO A 297 -3.93 3.54 -1.66
CA PRO A 297 -3.33 4.86 -1.59
C PRO A 297 -4.16 5.77 -0.69
N PRO A 298 -3.54 6.53 0.22
CA PRO A 298 -4.27 7.37 1.16
C PRO A 298 -5.10 8.44 0.43
N ASP A 299 -5.99 9.09 1.17
CA ASP A 299 -6.56 10.35 0.69
C ASP A 299 -5.42 11.36 0.52
N ALA A 300 -5.24 11.81 -0.73
CA ALA A 300 -4.24 12.79 -1.13
C ALA A 300 -4.50 14.13 -0.45
#